data_AF-A0A918T3R6-F1
#
_entry.id   AF-A0A918T3R6-F1
#
_cell.length_a   1.000
_cell.length_b   1.000
_cell.length_c   1.000
_cell.angle_alpha   90.00
_cell.angle_beta   90.00
_cell.angle_gamma   90.00
#
_symmetry.space_group_name_H-M   'P 1'
#
loop_
_entity.id
_entity.type
_entity.pdbx_description
1 polymer ?
#
loop_
_entity_poly.entity_id
_entity_poly.type
_entity_poly.pdbx_seq_one_letter_code
_entity_poly.pdbx_strand_id
1 'polypeptide(L)'
;MHKKWLPLTIVLGIAGAAVVTAGLWPGGEKKPPAARTLCSGALSRETAELIDDGKGGEVSAEEWGSKGKGTDEAVFKTCGVMRADPGGDSRRGIFNLVIADERRDSGPRKDSVPLGSGFKGWALPEQARAVLPEGCAARMGSTAPYITVTFLAPSKEGEEQKEGLVDRDTAIRNSAAIVREAATNLARIAGCA
;
A
#
# COMPACT_ATOMS: atom_id res chain seq x y z
N MET A 1 46.63 -50.95 14.35
CA MET A 1 45.62 -49.98 13.88
C MET A 1 44.55 -50.72 13.11
N HIS A 2 43.39 -51.02 13.70
CA HIS A 2 42.14 -51.22 12.94
C HIS A 2 40.98 -50.88 13.87
N LYS A 3 40.05 -50.13 13.30
CA LYS A 3 39.17 -49.16 13.94
C LYS A 3 37.76 -49.57 13.55
N LYS A 4 36.83 -49.42 14.51
CA LYS A 4 35.42 -49.04 14.35
C LYS A 4 34.39 -50.10 14.76
N TRP A 5 33.81 -49.79 15.91
CA TRP A 5 32.48 -50.17 16.36
C TRP A 5 31.39 -49.89 15.31
N LEU A 6 30.43 -50.80 15.24
CA LEU A 6 29.09 -50.60 14.66
C LEU A 6 28.15 -50.06 15.75
N PRO A 7 27.31 -49.08 15.41
CA PRO A 7 25.97 -49.03 15.96
C PRO A 7 24.92 -49.21 14.84
N LEU A 8 24.01 -50.13 15.12
CA LEU A 8 22.73 -50.34 14.45
C LEU A 8 21.82 -49.10 14.56
N THR A 9 20.85 -49.02 13.62
CA THR A 9 19.56 -48.30 13.68
C THR A 9 19.64 -46.76 13.67
N ILE A 10 18.92 -46.00 12.82
CA ILE A 10 17.48 -46.05 12.49
C ILE A 10 17.28 -45.47 11.07
N VAL A 11 16.58 -46.19 10.19
CA VAL A 11 15.99 -45.63 8.97
C VAL A 11 14.66 -45.02 9.37
N LEU A 12 14.57 -43.68 9.43
CA LEU A 12 13.31 -42.96 9.57
C LEU A 12 12.95 -42.34 8.22
N GLY A 13 11.76 -42.69 7.75
CA GLY A 13 11.28 -42.51 6.40
C GLY A 13 11.22 -41.05 5.91
N ILE A 14 11.43 -40.93 4.61
CA ILE A 14 11.18 -39.75 3.79
C ILE A 14 9.67 -39.47 3.86
N ALA A 15 9.28 -38.51 4.70
CA ALA A 15 7.95 -37.91 4.66
C ALA A 15 7.99 -36.73 3.67
N GLY A 16 7.01 -36.71 2.78
CA GLY A 16 7.01 -35.98 1.53
C GLY A 16 7.21 -34.47 1.64
N ALA A 17 7.78 -33.94 0.56
CA ALA A 17 7.76 -32.52 0.25
C ALA A 17 6.31 -32.02 0.21
N ALA A 18 5.90 -31.30 1.25
CA ALA A 18 4.76 -30.40 1.19
C ALA A 18 5.29 -29.07 0.64
N VAL A 19 5.18 -28.89 -0.68
CA VAL A 19 5.28 -27.56 -1.30
C VAL A 19 4.07 -26.78 -0.84
N VAL A 20 4.22 -26.03 0.26
CA VAL A 20 3.26 -24.99 0.63
C VAL A 20 3.77 -23.70 0.02
N THR A 21 3.47 -23.49 -1.26
CA THR A 21 3.38 -22.14 -1.84
C THR A 21 2.07 -21.53 -1.38
N ALA A 22 1.98 -21.16 -0.10
CA ALA A 22 0.92 -20.32 0.40
C ALA A 22 1.53 -18.98 0.82
N GLY A 23 1.26 -17.96 0.00
CA GLY A 23 1.25 -16.55 0.36
C GLY A 23 2.47 -16.02 1.12
N LEU A 24 3.58 -15.78 0.43
CA LEU A 24 4.64 -14.92 0.95
C LEU A 24 4.18 -13.45 0.88
N TRP A 25 3.31 -13.06 1.81
CA TRP A 25 3.08 -11.66 2.20
C TRP A 25 3.23 -11.65 3.73
N PRO A 26 4.07 -10.79 4.31
CA PRO A 26 4.53 -10.99 5.68
C PRO A 26 3.37 -10.71 6.65
N GLY A 27 2.78 -11.78 7.17
CA GLY A 27 1.89 -11.77 8.31
C GLY A 27 2.63 -12.37 9.50
N GLY A 28 2.73 -11.60 10.59
CA GLY A 28 3.19 -12.07 11.89
C GLY A 28 4.66 -11.76 12.20
N GLU A 29 4.90 -10.67 12.92
CA GLU A 29 5.52 -10.69 14.25
C GLU A 29 5.80 -9.26 14.78
N LYS A 30 5.57 -9.11 16.10
CA LYS A 30 6.03 -8.08 17.06
C LYS A 30 6.18 -6.64 16.57
N LYS A 31 5.38 -5.73 17.19
CA LYS A 31 5.37 -4.27 16.98
C LYS A 31 6.78 -3.74 16.70
N PRO A 32 7.11 -3.45 15.42
CA PRO A 32 8.47 -3.10 15.03
C PRO A 32 8.86 -1.74 15.60
N PRO A 33 10.17 -1.44 15.76
CA PRO A 33 10.63 -0.06 15.92
C PRO A 33 9.96 0.78 14.83
N ALA A 34 9.46 1.98 15.18
CA ALA A 34 8.67 2.88 14.33
C ALA A 34 8.96 2.62 12.85
N ALA A 35 8.07 1.86 12.20
CA ALA A 35 8.38 1.28 10.91
C ALA A 35 8.69 2.42 9.94
N ARG A 36 9.89 2.39 9.33
CA ARG A 36 10.28 3.34 8.27
C ARG A 36 9.30 3.33 7.09
N THR A 37 8.50 2.28 7.00
CA THR A 37 7.49 2.06 5.98
C THR A 37 6.13 1.76 6.60
N LEU A 38 5.08 2.29 6.00
CA LEU A 38 3.67 2.11 6.32
C LEU A 38 3.00 1.23 5.25
N CYS A 39 1.75 0.81 5.52
CA CYS A 39 0.92 0.05 4.58
C CYS A 39 1.64 -1.19 3.99
N SER A 40 2.27 -1.99 4.85
CA SER A 40 3.09 -3.16 4.47
C SER A 40 4.19 -2.87 3.45
N GLY A 41 4.83 -1.70 3.53
CA GLY A 41 5.94 -1.34 2.65
C GLY A 41 5.55 -0.57 1.39
N ALA A 42 4.26 -0.29 1.19
CA ALA A 42 3.81 0.50 0.05
C ALA A 42 4.25 1.97 0.17
N LEU A 43 4.31 2.53 1.38
CA LEU A 43 4.59 3.94 1.58
C LEU A 43 5.70 4.14 2.61
N SER A 44 6.64 5.04 2.36
CA SER A 44 7.56 5.53 3.38
C SER A 44 6.86 6.44 4.38
N ARG A 45 7.44 6.61 5.57
CA ARG A 45 6.93 7.57 6.54
C ARG A 45 7.09 9.00 6.03
N GLU A 46 8.20 9.31 5.37
CA GLU A 46 8.51 10.63 4.82
C GLU A 46 7.44 11.07 3.79
N THR A 47 7.00 10.16 2.92
CA THR A 47 5.97 10.50 1.93
C THR A 47 4.57 10.54 2.52
N ALA A 48 4.30 9.73 3.55
CA ALA A 48 3.04 9.84 4.29
C ALA A 48 2.90 11.19 5.01
N GLU A 49 4.03 11.78 5.41
CA GLU A 49 4.11 13.12 5.98
C GLU A 49 3.91 14.23 4.93
N LEU A 50 3.86 13.96 3.61
CA LEU A 50 3.56 15.02 2.64
C LEU A 50 2.14 15.58 2.75
N ILE A 51 1.24 14.93 3.51
CA ILE A 51 -0.08 15.50 3.81
C ILE A 51 -0.01 16.47 5.00
N ASP A 52 1.20 16.91 5.37
CA ASP A 52 1.46 17.82 6.47
C ASP A 52 1.07 19.27 6.18
N ASP A 53 0.37 19.88 7.15
CA ASP A 53 0.11 21.31 7.26
C ASP A 53 1.27 22.06 7.97
N GLY A 54 2.42 21.41 8.12
CA GLY A 54 3.63 21.88 8.79
C GLY A 54 3.60 21.75 10.32
N LYS A 55 2.62 21.06 10.91
CA LYS A 55 2.37 21.10 12.36
C LYS A 55 2.95 19.93 13.17
N GLY A 56 3.67 19.00 12.54
CA GLY A 56 4.24 17.80 13.19
C GLY A 56 3.22 16.81 13.79
N GLY A 57 3.67 15.64 14.26
CA GLY A 57 2.82 14.61 14.87
C GLY A 57 3.17 13.20 14.41
N GLU A 58 2.92 12.19 15.25
CA GLU A 58 3.24 10.81 14.89
C GLU A 58 2.31 10.30 13.80
N VAL A 59 2.89 9.68 12.76
CA VAL A 59 2.17 8.99 11.70
C VAL A 59 2.15 7.48 11.97
N SER A 60 0.95 6.91 11.93
CA SER A 60 0.71 5.47 12.05
C SER A 60 -0.20 5.00 10.92
N ALA A 61 -0.19 3.70 10.63
CA ALA A 61 -1.07 3.11 9.63
C ALA A 61 -1.82 1.94 10.25
N GLU A 62 -3.12 1.89 10.00
CA GLU A 62 -3.93 0.71 10.26
C GLU A 62 -3.59 -0.37 9.23
N GLU A 63 -3.58 -1.63 9.69
CA GLU A 63 -3.25 -2.78 8.86
C GLU A 63 -4.29 -2.96 7.74
N TRP A 64 -3.85 -3.53 6.61
CA TRP A 64 -4.69 -3.68 5.42
C TRP A 64 -6.00 -4.42 5.73
N GLY A 65 -7.13 -3.75 5.52
CA GLY A 65 -8.43 -4.41 5.45
C GLY A 65 -8.72 -4.92 4.03
N SER A 66 -9.01 -6.21 3.86
CA SER A 66 -9.47 -6.76 2.58
C SER A 66 -10.99 -6.66 2.46
N LYS A 67 -11.52 -6.11 1.37
CA LYS A 67 -12.96 -6.17 1.06
C LYS A 67 -13.19 -7.13 -0.11
N GLY A 68 -14.34 -7.81 -0.10
CA GLY A 68 -14.59 -9.00 -0.94
C GLY A 68 -14.60 -8.76 -2.46
N LYS A 69 -14.58 -9.89 -3.19
CA LYS A 69 -14.68 -9.97 -4.66
C LYS A 69 -16.08 -9.55 -5.15
N GLY A 70 -16.20 -8.33 -5.68
CA GLY A 70 -17.33 -7.88 -6.51
C GLY A 70 -17.03 -8.07 -8.00
N THR A 71 -18.05 -8.02 -8.86
CA THR A 71 -17.92 -8.40 -10.28
C THR A 71 -17.22 -7.37 -11.16
N ASP A 72 -17.05 -6.12 -10.75
CA ASP A 72 -16.50 -5.06 -11.62
C ASP A 72 -15.30 -4.28 -11.04
N GLU A 73 -15.18 -4.22 -9.70
CA GLU A 73 -14.03 -3.70 -8.96
C GLU A 73 -13.98 -4.47 -7.61
N ALA A 74 -12.91 -5.22 -7.36
CA ALA A 74 -12.66 -5.85 -6.07
C ALA A 74 -11.55 -5.08 -5.35
N VAL A 75 -11.92 -4.37 -4.28
CA VAL A 75 -10.96 -3.69 -3.40
C VAL A 75 -10.15 -4.75 -2.66
N PHE A 76 -8.93 -5.02 -3.12
CA PHE A 76 -8.04 -5.99 -2.49
C PHE A 76 -7.68 -5.60 -1.08
N LYS A 77 -7.29 -4.34 -0.89
CA LYS A 77 -6.75 -3.86 0.37
C LYS A 77 -6.98 -2.35 0.53
N THR A 78 -7.37 -1.93 1.73
CA THR A 78 -7.38 -0.52 2.14
C THR A 78 -6.46 -0.31 3.35
N CYS A 79 -5.60 0.70 3.30
CA CYS A 79 -4.73 1.11 4.38
C CYS A 79 -5.11 2.53 4.79
N GLY A 80 -5.55 2.69 6.04
CA GLY A 80 -5.78 4.00 6.63
C GLY A 80 -4.49 4.51 7.26
N VAL A 81 -4.02 5.68 6.86
CA VAL A 81 -2.89 6.34 7.49
C VAL A 81 -3.41 7.49 8.33
N MET A 82 -3.01 7.46 9.59
CA MET A 82 -3.54 8.30 10.65
C MET A 82 -2.43 9.14 11.25
N ARG A 83 -2.80 10.34 11.69
CA ARG A 83 -1.90 11.23 12.40
C ARG A 83 -2.49 11.68 13.72
N ALA A 84 -1.62 11.80 14.72
CA ALA A 84 -1.97 12.41 16.00
C ALA A 84 -1.88 13.94 15.92
N ASP A 85 -2.76 14.64 16.62
CA ASP A 85 -2.62 16.08 16.82
C ASP A 85 -1.35 16.41 17.63
N PRO A 86 -0.74 17.60 17.42
CA PRO A 86 0.38 18.04 18.24
C PRO A 86 -0.05 18.20 19.69
N GLY A 87 0.46 17.34 20.59
CA GLY A 87 0.23 17.43 22.03
C GLY A 87 -1.05 16.77 22.56
N GLY A 88 -1.70 15.88 21.80
CA GLY A 88 -2.88 15.16 22.28
C GLY A 88 -3.11 13.79 21.62
N ASP A 89 -4.07 13.03 22.17
CA ASP A 89 -4.50 11.72 21.67
C ASP A 89 -5.55 11.84 20.54
N SER A 90 -5.95 13.05 20.16
CA SER A 90 -6.92 13.30 19.10
C SER A 90 -6.31 13.04 17.72
N ARG A 91 -7.14 12.49 16.84
CA ARG A 91 -6.75 12.05 15.50
C ARG A 91 -6.97 13.20 14.51
N ARG A 92 -5.93 13.59 13.79
CA ARG A 92 -6.00 14.55 12.70
C ARG A 92 -5.87 13.85 11.36
N GLY A 93 -7.00 13.73 10.65
CA GLY A 93 -7.04 13.29 9.26
C GLY A 93 -6.68 11.82 9.05
N ILE A 94 -7.58 11.08 8.43
CA ILE A 94 -7.34 9.70 7.99
C ILE A 94 -7.33 9.72 6.48
N PHE A 95 -6.16 9.66 5.85
CA PHE A 95 -6.11 9.42 4.43
C PHE A 95 -6.13 7.91 4.16
N ASN A 96 -6.70 7.51 3.03
CA ASN A 96 -6.78 6.11 2.66
C ASN A 96 -5.95 5.84 1.40
N LEU A 97 -5.20 4.75 1.43
CA LEU A 97 -4.62 4.14 0.24
C LEU A 97 -5.44 2.89 -0.10
N VAL A 98 -6.06 2.88 -1.27
CA VAL A 98 -6.93 1.80 -1.73
C VAL A 98 -6.27 1.08 -2.90
N ILE A 99 -6.11 -0.23 -2.78
CA ILE A 99 -5.64 -1.11 -3.85
C ILE A 99 -6.84 -1.90 -4.35
N ALA A 100 -7.14 -1.79 -5.64
CA ALA A 100 -8.26 -2.49 -6.27
C ALA A 100 -7.82 -3.13 -7.59
N ASP A 101 -8.49 -4.21 -8.01
CA ASP A 101 -8.47 -4.56 -9.42
C ASP A 101 -9.53 -3.82 -10.20
N GLU A 102 -9.22 -3.62 -11.48
CA GLU A 102 -10.17 -3.10 -12.43
C GLU A 102 -10.11 -3.86 -13.75
N ARG A 103 -11.30 -4.13 -14.29
CA ARG A 103 -11.44 -4.72 -15.62
C ARG A 103 -11.15 -3.74 -16.74
N ARG A 104 -11.27 -2.45 -16.47
CA ARG A 104 -11.08 -1.36 -17.44
C ARG A 104 -10.32 -0.25 -16.76
N ASP A 105 -9.44 0.38 -17.52
CA ASP A 105 -8.84 1.62 -17.06
C ASP A 105 -9.88 2.74 -17.09
N SER A 106 -10.24 3.26 -15.91
CA SER A 106 -11.18 4.38 -15.76
C SER A 106 -10.63 5.71 -16.28
N GLY A 107 -9.35 5.77 -16.69
CA GLY A 107 -8.76 6.92 -17.37
C GLY A 107 -8.63 8.16 -16.47
N PRO A 108 -8.25 9.31 -17.07
CA PRO A 108 -8.09 10.56 -16.34
C PRO A 108 -9.43 11.16 -15.91
N ARG A 109 -9.48 11.73 -14.70
CA ARG A 109 -10.60 12.56 -14.26
C ARG A 109 -10.48 13.97 -14.84
N LYS A 110 -11.61 14.66 -14.93
CA LYS A 110 -11.65 16.08 -15.32
C LYS A 110 -10.77 16.91 -14.37
N ASP A 111 -10.04 17.87 -14.93
CA ASP A 111 -9.16 18.80 -14.20
C ASP A 111 -8.00 18.14 -13.44
N SER A 112 -7.75 16.85 -13.72
CA SER A 112 -6.65 16.10 -13.11
C SER A 112 -5.34 16.32 -13.86
N VAL A 113 -4.24 16.28 -13.10
CA VAL A 113 -2.88 16.43 -13.63
C VAL A 113 -2.28 15.03 -13.83
N PRO A 114 -1.66 14.72 -14.99
CA PRO A 114 -1.03 13.42 -15.21
C PRO A 114 0.15 13.19 -14.25
N LEU A 115 0.37 11.94 -13.86
CA LEU A 115 1.51 11.57 -12.99
C LEU A 115 2.88 11.68 -13.67
N GLY A 116 2.96 12.05 -14.95
CA GLY A 116 4.24 12.22 -15.64
C GLY A 116 4.84 10.90 -16.14
N SER A 117 6.06 10.98 -16.68
CA SER A 117 6.72 9.86 -17.36
C SER A 117 6.90 8.64 -16.46
N GLY A 118 6.65 7.45 -17.01
CA GLY A 118 6.81 6.18 -16.29
C GLY A 118 5.61 5.79 -15.43
N PHE A 119 4.61 6.65 -15.29
CA PHE A 119 3.39 6.35 -14.53
C PHE A 119 2.14 6.53 -15.38
N LYS A 120 1.24 5.57 -15.27
CA LYS A 120 -0.10 5.66 -15.82
C LYS A 120 -1.04 6.08 -14.70
N GLY A 121 -1.65 7.27 -14.79
CA GLY A 121 -2.52 7.78 -13.74
C GLY A 121 -2.59 9.29 -13.70
N TRP A 122 -3.24 9.81 -12.65
CA TRP A 122 -3.51 11.23 -12.49
C TRP A 122 -3.61 11.64 -11.01
N ALA A 123 -3.59 12.95 -10.75
CA ALA A 123 -3.71 13.53 -9.42
C ALA A 123 -4.64 14.75 -9.41
N LEU A 124 -5.42 14.84 -8.34
CA LEU A 124 -6.22 15.96 -7.86
C LEU A 124 -5.83 16.23 -6.39
N PRO A 125 -6.18 17.39 -5.81
CA PRO A 125 -5.89 17.69 -4.40
C PRO A 125 -6.44 16.64 -3.42
N GLU A 126 -7.67 16.18 -3.66
CA GLU A 126 -8.41 15.29 -2.78
C GLU A 126 -8.25 13.80 -3.12
N GLN A 127 -7.71 13.51 -4.30
CA GLN A 127 -7.62 12.13 -4.80
C GLN A 127 -6.51 12.01 -5.84
N ALA A 128 -5.73 10.95 -5.77
CA ALA A 128 -4.81 10.59 -6.85
C ALA A 128 -4.88 9.11 -7.12
N ARG A 129 -4.44 8.73 -8.32
CA ARG A 129 -4.58 7.37 -8.82
C ARG A 129 -3.40 6.99 -9.70
N ALA A 130 -2.82 5.84 -9.44
CA ALA A 130 -1.83 5.20 -10.30
C ALA A 130 -2.30 3.80 -10.69
N VAL A 131 -2.09 3.42 -11.95
CA VAL A 131 -2.22 2.04 -12.44
C VAL A 131 -0.83 1.41 -12.33
N LEU A 132 -0.78 0.21 -11.75
CA LEU A 132 0.47 -0.54 -11.66
C LEU A 132 0.92 -1.00 -13.07
N PRO A 133 2.23 -1.29 -13.24
CA PRO A 133 2.74 -1.88 -14.47
C PRO A 133 1.98 -3.13 -14.92
N GLU A 134 2.05 -3.39 -16.23
CA GLU A 134 1.43 -4.57 -16.82
C GLU A 134 2.01 -5.86 -16.20
N GLY A 135 1.15 -6.86 -16.00
CA GLY A 135 1.54 -8.13 -15.35
C GLY A 135 1.55 -8.09 -13.83
N CYS A 136 1.53 -6.91 -13.19
CA CYS A 136 1.39 -6.82 -11.73
C CYS A 136 0.10 -7.47 -11.23
N ALA A 137 -1.00 -7.35 -11.97
CA ALA A 137 -2.29 -7.93 -11.58
C ALA A 137 -2.20 -9.45 -11.36
N ALA A 138 -1.60 -10.18 -12.31
CA ALA A 138 -1.38 -11.62 -12.18
C ALA A 138 -0.44 -11.98 -11.01
N ARG A 139 0.63 -11.20 -10.81
CA ARG A 139 1.57 -11.39 -9.69
C ARG A 139 0.92 -11.17 -8.33
N MET A 140 -0.05 -10.26 -8.27
CA MET A 140 -0.83 -9.95 -7.07
C MET A 140 -2.07 -10.85 -6.90
N GLY A 141 -2.26 -11.86 -7.78
CA GLY A 141 -3.34 -12.83 -7.69
C GLY A 141 -4.71 -12.34 -8.19
N SER A 142 -4.75 -11.24 -8.94
CA SER A 142 -5.97 -10.80 -9.61
C SER A 142 -6.15 -11.46 -10.98
N THR A 143 -7.40 -11.68 -11.37
CA THR A 143 -7.79 -12.09 -12.72
C THR A 143 -8.14 -10.91 -13.62
N ALA A 144 -8.12 -9.69 -13.09
CA ALA A 144 -8.33 -8.49 -13.87
C ALA A 144 -7.03 -8.05 -14.58
N PRO A 145 -7.12 -7.30 -15.69
CA PRO A 145 -5.96 -6.77 -16.39
C PRO A 145 -5.20 -5.68 -15.61
N TYR A 146 -5.86 -4.97 -14.68
CA TYR A 146 -5.27 -3.82 -13.99
C TYR A 146 -5.36 -3.95 -12.48
N ILE A 147 -4.33 -3.48 -11.80
CA ILE A 147 -4.36 -3.11 -10.38
C ILE A 147 -4.14 -1.62 -10.28
N THR A 148 -4.93 -0.96 -9.44
CA THR A 148 -4.87 0.48 -9.21
C THR A 148 -4.56 0.77 -7.76
N VAL A 149 -3.88 1.89 -7.55
CA VAL A 149 -3.60 2.46 -6.24
C VAL A 149 -4.24 3.83 -6.22
N THR A 150 -5.20 4.01 -5.34
CA THR A 150 -5.95 5.25 -5.19
C THR A 150 -5.67 5.84 -3.82
N PHE A 151 -5.11 7.05 -3.82
CA PHE A 151 -5.02 7.90 -2.66
C PHE A 151 -6.33 8.68 -2.50
N LEU A 152 -6.88 8.69 -1.28
CA LEU A 152 -8.03 9.49 -0.87
C LEU A 152 -7.60 10.39 0.28
N ALA A 153 -7.69 11.71 0.09
CA ALA A 153 -7.34 12.69 1.10
C ALA A 153 -8.19 12.54 2.36
N PRO A 154 -7.73 13.09 3.50
CA PRO A 154 -8.46 12.98 4.75
C PRO A 154 -9.92 13.43 4.66
N SER A 155 -10.84 12.52 4.96
CA SER A 155 -12.23 12.91 5.22
C SER A 155 -12.29 13.57 6.59
N LYS A 156 -12.58 14.87 6.66
CA LYS A 156 -13.04 15.46 7.92
C LYS A 156 -14.49 15.01 8.10
N GLU A 157 -14.72 13.96 8.88
CA GLU A 157 -16.04 13.79 9.47
C GLU A 157 -16.27 14.98 10.41
N GLY A 158 -17.26 15.82 10.09
CA GLY A 158 -17.87 16.75 11.03
C GLY A 158 -17.54 18.24 10.90
N GLU A 159 -16.45 18.67 10.23
CA GLU A 159 -16.18 20.11 10.11
C GLU A 159 -15.67 20.53 8.74
N GLU A 160 -16.31 21.60 8.27
CA GLU A 160 -16.22 22.27 6.98
C GLU A 160 -14.85 22.14 6.28
N GLN A 161 -14.90 21.67 5.03
CA GLN A 161 -13.78 21.65 4.06
C GLN A 161 -13.32 23.08 3.66
N LYS A 162 -13.28 24.05 4.58
CA LYS A 162 -13.17 25.45 4.16
C LYS A 162 -11.79 25.91 3.74
N GLU A 163 -10.71 25.24 4.14
CA GLU A 163 -9.38 25.50 3.60
C GLU A 163 -8.61 24.18 3.49
N GLY A 164 -8.06 23.89 2.32
CA GLY A 164 -7.13 22.76 2.15
C GLY A 164 -5.95 22.90 3.12
N LEU A 165 -5.40 21.78 3.58
CA LEU A 165 -4.23 21.78 4.48
C LEU A 165 -3.03 22.53 3.88
N VAL A 166 -2.98 22.59 2.56
CA VAL A 166 -1.99 23.28 1.72
C VAL A 166 -2.68 23.88 0.50
N ASP A 167 -1.99 24.74 -0.25
CA ASP A 167 -2.50 25.25 -1.52
C ASP A 167 -2.74 24.13 -2.54
N ARG A 168 -3.59 24.42 -3.53
CA ARG A 168 -4.04 23.43 -4.53
C ARG A 168 -2.88 22.75 -5.26
N ASP A 169 -1.87 23.50 -5.68
CA ASP A 169 -0.77 22.95 -6.47
C ASP A 169 0.14 22.08 -5.62
N THR A 170 0.37 22.47 -4.36
CA THR A 170 1.07 21.64 -3.38
C THR A 170 0.29 20.36 -3.08
N ALA A 171 -1.03 20.43 -2.90
CA ALA A 171 -1.86 19.24 -2.70
C ALA A 171 -1.73 18.26 -3.87
N ILE A 172 -1.84 18.75 -5.12
CA ILE A 172 -1.68 17.91 -6.33
C ILE A 172 -0.30 17.26 -6.37
N ARG A 173 0.79 18.01 -6.08
CA ARG A 173 2.15 17.45 -6.05
C ARG A 173 2.30 16.37 -4.99
N ASN A 174 1.73 16.57 -3.81
CA ASN A 174 1.82 15.62 -2.69
C ASN A 174 1.01 14.36 -2.98
N SER A 175 -0.24 14.49 -3.47
CA SER A 175 -1.05 13.36 -3.89
C SER A 175 -0.39 12.55 -5.00
N ALA A 176 0.25 13.22 -5.97
CA ALA A 176 1.02 12.57 -7.03
C ALA A 176 2.24 11.82 -6.47
N ALA A 177 3.00 12.42 -5.55
CA ALA A 177 4.15 11.77 -4.92
C ALA A 177 3.74 10.50 -4.16
N ILE A 178 2.65 10.56 -3.39
CA ILE A 178 2.11 9.43 -2.62
C ILE A 178 1.78 8.25 -3.54
N VAL A 179 1.00 8.46 -4.61
CA VAL A 179 0.60 7.34 -5.47
C VAL A 179 1.73 6.83 -6.35
N ARG A 180 2.69 7.68 -6.75
CA ARG A 180 3.89 7.25 -7.47
C ARG A 180 4.72 6.32 -6.62
N GLU A 181 5.05 6.73 -5.39
CA GLU A 181 5.83 5.88 -4.49
C GLU A 181 5.10 4.57 -4.17
N ALA A 182 3.80 4.67 -3.85
CA ALA A 182 2.99 3.50 -3.58
C ALA A 182 2.97 2.51 -4.76
N ALA A 183 2.77 3.01 -5.98
CA ALA A 183 2.81 2.17 -7.18
C ALA A 183 4.20 1.54 -7.40
N THR A 184 5.28 2.30 -7.25
CA THR A 184 6.65 1.79 -7.39
C THR A 184 6.96 0.71 -6.36
N ASN A 185 6.63 0.94 -5.09
CA ASN A 185 6.89 -0.01 -4.02
C ASN A 185 6.04 -1.27 -4.15
N LEU A 186 4.76 -1.14 -4.48
CA LEU A 186 3.88 -2.30 -4.70
C LEU A 186 4.33 -3.11 -5.90
N ALA A 187 4.73 -2.46 -7.01
CA ALA A 187 5.28 -3.16 -8.16
C ALA A 187 6.56 -3.93 -7.80
N ARG A 188 7.46 -3.31 -7.02
CA ARG A 188 8.68 -3.96 -6.52
C ARG A 188 8.37 -5.16 -5.62
N ILE A 189 7.44 -5.00 -4.67
CA ILE A 189 7.03 -6.07 -3.74
C ILE A 189 6.40 -7.24 -4.50
N ALA A 190 5.59 -6.95 -5.52
CA ALA A 190 4.97 -7.97 -6.38
C ALA A 190 5.93 -8.56 -7.44
N GLY A 191 7.15 -8.01 -7.60
CA GLY A 191 8.12 -8.47 -8.58
C GLY A 191 7.72 -8.16 -10.03
N CYS A 192 7.12 -6.99 -10.26
CA CYS A 192 6.63 -6.52 -11.57
C CYS A 192 7.01 -5.07 -11.87
N ALA A 193 8.07 -4.56 -11.22
CA ALA A 193 8.65 -3.25 -11.49
C ALA A 193 9.54 -3.26 -12.75
#